data_AF-A0A2S9VD30-F1
#
_entry.id   AF-A0A2S9VD30-F1
#
_cell.length_a   1.000
_cell.length_b   1.000
_cell.length_c   1.000
_cell.angle_alpha   90.00
_cell.angle_beta   90.00
_cell.angle_gamma   90.00
#
_symmetry.space_group_name_H-M   'P 1'
#
loop_
_entity.id
_entity.type
_entity.pdbx_description
1 polymer ?
#
loop_
_entity_poly.entity_id
_entity_poly.type
_entity_poly.pdbx_seq_one_letter_code
_entity_poly.pdbx_strand_id
1 'polypeptide(L)'
;MMEKCFALYRYSHSDGTAKEWAIYVGAGNQEVEVRFGKAGQLSQQRLIDSTDPNAEADRRINEKINKGYRFVGQVGIDHQGRPFELSNALDSVACANNVSWEFRTRKDVNGQISLAQKALFDMAKLLEAYGLAVIDDNQVRIGEWSLGFCKSGLPSTNQISMVSGEGAGIVNTDDGPWPLLLLLAFKRQLPPLCSLTVASPEGIEVSDQLKLEKDVLRLLGSDLERVRPIAEALDLMPVKIDLNQSSPDSQNYYF
;
A
#
# COMPACT_ATOMS: atom_id res chain seq x y z
N MET A 1 3.81 9.97 -26.00
CA MET A 1 3.72 11.18 -25.16
C MET A 1 3.46 10.66 -23.75
N MET A 2 4.32 10.93 -22.77
CA MET A 2 4.18 10.35 -21.42
C MET A 2 2.88 10.88 -20.80
N GLU A 3 1.97 10.00 -20.40
CA GLU A 3 0.70 10.39 -19.80
C GLU A 3 0.95 10.96 -18.40
N LYS A 4 0.43 12.16 -18.14
CA LYS A 4 0.57 12.81 -16.82
C LYS A 4 -0.26 12.03 -15.80
N CYS A 5 0.39 11.58 -14.73
CA CYS A 5 -0.25 10.84 -13.65
C CYS A 5 -0.73 11.79 -12.55
N PHE A 6 -2.03 12.02 -12.47
CA PHE A 6 -2.63 12.89 -11.47
C PHE A 6 -3.08 12.10 -10.26
N ALA A 7 -2.81 12.60 -9.06
CA ALA A 7 -3.52 12.16 -7.86
C ALA A 7 -4.89 12.81 -7.80
N LEU A 8 -5.95 11.99 -7.86
CA LEU A 8 -7.34 12.43 -7.84
C LEU A 8 -7.90 12.43 -6.42
N TYR A 9 -8.56 13.52 -6.05
CA TYR A 9 -9.28 13.68 -4.80
C TYR A 9 -10.74 14.05 -5.06
N ARG A 10 -11.65 13.50 -4.26
CA ARG A 10 -13.10 13.73 -4.36
C ARG A 10 -13.66 14.27 -3.06
N TYR A 11 -14.53 15.27 -3.19
CA TYR A 11 -15.38 15.78 -2.13
C TYR A 11 -16.83 15.42 -2.44
N SER A 12 -17.45 14.61 -1.59
CA SER A 12 -18.85 14.20 -1.74
C SER A 12 -19.75 15.13 -0.93
N HIS A 13 -20.77 15.67 -1.57
CA HIS A 13 -21.83 16.45 -0.94
C HIS A 13 -22.93 15.53 -0.41
N SER A 14 -23.68 16.00 0.59
CA SER A 14 -24.81 15.25 1.17
C SER A 14 -25.98 15.05 0.20
N ASP A 15 -26.04 15.84 -0.87
CA ASP A 15 -27.03 15.74 -1.95
C ASP A 15 -26.69 14.66 -3.01
N GLY A 16 -25.61 13.91 -2.79
CA GLY A 16 -25.14 12.86 -3.71
C GLY A 16 -24.28 13.37 -4.87
N THR A 17 -24.09 14.69 -5.01
CA THR A 17 -23.15 15.24 -5.99
C THR A 17 -21.72 15.18 -5.45
N ALA A 18 -20.74 15.24 -6.35
CA ALA A 18 -19.34 15.26 -5.95
C ALA A 18 -18.52 16.23 -6.82
N LYS A 19 -17.49 16.80 -6.19
CA LYS A 19 -16.46 17.60 -6.84
C LYS A 19 -15.15 16.85 -6.83
N GLU A 20 -14.43 16.97 -7.93
CA GLU A 20 -13.12 16.36 -8.09
C GLU A 20 -12.05 17.43 -8.26
N TRP A 21 -10.88 17.10 -7.73
CA TRP A 21 -9.69 17.92 -7.76
C TRP A 21 -8.51 16.97 -7.92
N ALA A 22 -7.71 17.16 -8.96
CA ALA A 22 -6.57 16.34 -9.24
C ALA A 22 -5.30 17.19 -9.34
N ILE A 23 -4.17 16.62 -8.96
CA ILE A 23 -2.89 17.31 -8.95
C ILE A 23 -1.79 16.41 -9.52
N TYR A 24 -0.94 17.00 -10.35
CA TYR A 24 0.24 16.38 -10.93
C TYR A 24 1.45 17.22 -10.61
N VAL A 25 2.56 16.56 -10.32
CA VAL A 25 3.88 17.19 -10.13
C VAL A 25 4.77 16.76 -11.29
N GLY A 26 5.28 17.74 -12.04
CA GLY A 26 6.18 17.51 -13.17
C GLY A 26 7.48 16.84 -12.74
N ALA A 27 7.81 15.69 -13.33
CA ALA A 27 9.13 15.09 -13.16
C ALA A 27 10.17 15.94 -13.89
N GLY A 28 10.91 16.78 -13.15
CA GLY A 28 11.99 17.62 -13.66
C GLY A 28 11.61 19.04 -14.07
N ASN A 29 10.32 19.36 -14.17
CA ASN A 29 9.85 20.72 -14.38
C ASN A 29 9.35 21.28 -13.05
N GLN A 30 9.66 22.55 -12.79
CA GLN A 30 9.20 23.32 -11.62
C GLN A 30 7.68 23.61 -11.66
N GLU A 31 6.87 22.65 -12.13
CA GLU A 31 5.48 22.83 -12.53
C GLU A 31 4.58 21.85 -11.74
N VAL A 32 3.58 22.43 -11.10
CA VAL A 32 2.46 21.72 -10.48
C VAL A 32 1.23 22.00 -11.32
N GLU A 33 0.61 20.95 -11.84
CA GLU A 33 -0.63 21.06 -12.58
C GLU A 33 -1.80 20.63 -11.71
N VAL A 34 -2.84 21.44 -11.69
CA VAL A 34 -4.07 21.18 -10.97
C VAL A 34 -5.24 21.15 -11.93
N ARG A 35 -6.06 20.11 -11.86
CA ARG A 35 -7.30 19.93 -12.60
C ARG A 35 -8.48 19.88 -11.62
N PHE A 36 -9.63 20.45 -11.95
CA PHE A 36 -10.79 20.40 -11.06
C PHE A 36 -12.13 20.56 -11.77
N GLY A 37 -13.19 20.05 -11.15
CA GLY A 37 -14.53 20.12 -11.70
C GLY A 37 -15.55 19.26 -10.95
N LYS A 38 -16.60 18.87 -11.65
CA LYS A 38 -17.59 17.89 -11.16
C LYS A 38 -16.98 16.49 -11.24
N ALA A 39 -17.48 15.55 -10.45
CA ALA A 39 -17.02 14.17 -10.54
C ALA A 39 -17.15 13.61 -11.96
N GLY A 40 -16.07 12.98 -12.45
CA GLY A 40 -15.94 12.48 -13.81
C GLY A 40 -15.62 13.54 -14.87
N GLN A 41 -15.48 14.82 -14.49
CA GLN A 41 -15.32 15.92 -15.43
C GLN A 41 -14.49 17.08 -14.83
N LEU A 42 -13.17 16.96 -14.89
CA LEU A 42 -12.18 17.95 -14.46
C LEU A 42 -11.79 18.91 -15.60
N SER A 43 -12.75 19.71 -16.06
CA SER A 43 -12.56 20.62 -17.21
C SER A 43 -11.70 21.86 -16.91
N GLN A 44 -11.49 22.21 -15.64
CA GLN A 44 -10.72 23.40 -15.26
C GLN A 44 -9.26 23.03 -15.02
N GLN A 45 -8.34 23.83 -15.55
CA GLN A 45 -6.89 23.66 -15.41
C GLN A 45 -6.25 24.86 -14.73
N ARG A 46 -5.24 24.60 -13.90
CA ARG A 46 -4.33 25.62 -13.38
C ARG A 46 -2.92 25.06 -13.37
N LEU A 47 -2.00 25.77 -14.00
CA LEU A 47 -0.56 25.54 -13.88
C LEU A 47 0.00 26.45 -12.80
N ILE A 48 0.87 25.91 -11.95
CA ILE A 48 1.57 26.64 -10.91
C ILE A 48 3.05 26.37 -11.04
N ASP A 49 3.83 27.43 -11.24
CA ASP A 49 5.27 27.36 -11.16
C ASP A 49 5.73 27.44 -9.70
N SER A 50 6.63 26.55 -9.28
CA SER A 50 7.19 26.51 -7.93
C SER A 50 8.64 26.06 -7.97
N THR A 51 9.50 26.74 -7.22
CA THR A 51 10.89 26.32 -7.00
C THR A 51 11.00 24.99 -6.24
N ASP A 52 9.95 24.65 -5.47
CA ASP A 52 9.77 23.35 -4.83
C ASP A 52 8.35 22.82 -5.14
N PRO A 53 8.17 22.12 -6.28
CA PRO A 53 6.87 21.61 -6.71
C PRO A 53 6.25 20.61 -5.72
N ASN A 54 7.09 19.83 -5.04
CA ASN A 54 6.62 18.81 -4.10
C ASN A 54 6.04 19.48 -2.84
N ALA A 55 6.75 20.43 -2.24
CA ALA A 55 6.25 21.15 -1.07
C ALA A 55 4.97 21.96 -1.39
N GLU A 56 4.90 22.54 -2.58
CA GLU A 56 3.72 23.29 -3.01
C GLU A 56 2.52 22.38 -3.31
N ALA A 57 2.75 21.20 -3.88
CA ALA A 57 1.72 20.19 -4.06
C ALA A 57 1.19 19.69 -2.70
N ASP A 58 2.10 19.38 -1.77
CA ASP A 58 1.78 18.96 -0.40
C ASP A 58 0.90 20.00 0.31
N ARG A 59 1.29 21.27 0.26
CA ARG A 59 0.51 22.35 0.83
C ARG A 59 -0.93 22.35 0.27
N ARG A 60 -1.10 22.24 -1.05
CA ARG A 60 -2.43 22.25 -1.67
C ARG A 60 -3.26 21.04 -1.29
N ILE A 61 -2.63 19.87 -1.23
CA ILE A 61 -3.30 18.64 -0.82
C ILE A 61 -3.78 18.78 0.62
N ASN A 62 -2.95 19.30 1.51
CA ASN A 62 -3.31 19.54 2.91
C ASN A 62 -4.50 20.50 3.00
N GLU A 63 -4.49 21.59 2.24
CA GLU A 63 -5.61 22.51 2.15
C GLU A 63 -6.91 21.84 1.66
N LYS A 64 -6.82 20.85 0.75
CA LYS A 64 -7.99 20.12 0.21
C LYS A 64 -8.49 19.04 1.16
N ILE A 65 -7.59 18.28 1.78
CA ILE A 65 -7.92 17.29 2.80
C ILE A 65 -8.60 17.96 4.00
N ASN A 66 -8.09 19.12 4.44
CA ASN A 66 -8.71 19.90 5.51
C ASN A 66 -10.12 20.40 5.14
N LYS A 67 -10.40 20.59 3.86
CA LYS A 67 -11.74 20.92 3.32
C LYS A 67 -12.65 19.68 3.16
N GLY A 68 -12.16 18.49 3.47
CA GLY A 68 -12.92 17.24 3.42
C GLY A 68 -12.78 16.45 2.12
N TYR A 69 -11.88 16.83 1.21
CA TYR A 69 -11.54 15.99 0.06
C TYR A 69 -10.85 14.70 0.54
N ARG A 70 -11.10 13.59 -0.16
CA ARG A 70 -10.49 12.26 0.06
C ARG A 70 -9.78 11.82 -1.19
N PHE A 71 -8.65 11.14 -1.08
CA PHE A 71 -7.98 10.62 -2.27
C PHE A 71 -8.79 9.43 -2.83
N VAL A 72 -8.74 9.31 -4.15
CA VAL A 72 -9.51 8.34 -4.94
C VAL A 72 -8.59 7.38 -5.65
N GLY A 73 -7.43 7.86 -6.12
CA GLY A 73 -6.48 7.07 -6.88
C GLY A 73 -5.63 7.93 -7.79
N GLN A 74 -4.69 7.29 -8.48
CA GLN A 74 -3.91 7.90 -9.55
C GLN A 74 -4.63 7.71 -10.89
N VAL A 75 -4.77 8.79 -11.66
CA VAL A 75 -5.55 8.81 -12.90
C VAL A 75 -4.83 9.59 -14.00
N GLY A 76 -5.13 9.22 -15.24
CA GLY A 76 -4.87 10.04 -16.40
C GLY A 76 -6.04 10.98 -16.58
N ILE A 77 -5.82 12.14 -17.16
CA ILE A 77 -6.92 13.06 -17.52
C ILE A 77 -6.82 13.31 -19.01
N ASP A 78 -7.88 12.95 -19.74
CA ASP A 78 -7.90 13.10 -21.18
C ASP A 78 -8.04 14.58 -21.58
N HIS A 79 -7.95 14.84 -22.88
CA HIS A 79 -8.12 16.19 -23.43
C HIS A 79 -9.52 16.79 -23.20
N GLN A 80 -10.51 15.97 -22.86
CA GLN A 80 -11.86 16.41 -22.50
C GLN A 80 -12.00 16.67 -21.00
N GLY A 81 -10.96 16.43 -20.20
CA GLY A 81 -10.98 16.56 -18.75
C GLY A 81 -11.64 15.38 -18.04
N ARG A 82 -11.83 14.24 -18.71
CA ARG A 82 -12.36 13.04 -18.06
C ARG A 82 -11.21 12.26 -17.42
N PRO A 83 -11.32 11.90 -16.14
CA PRO A 83 -10.36 11.02 -15.52
C PRO A 83 -10.56 9.63 -16.12
N PHE A 84 -9.48 9.04 -16.62
CA PHE A 84 -9.43 7.63 -16.95
C PHE A 84 -8.46 6.99 -15.98
N GLU A 85 -8.73 5.76 -15.59
CA GLU A 85 -7.72 4.97 -14.92
C GLU A 85 -6.51 4.97 -15.84
N LEU A 86 -5.32 5.28 -15.29
CA LEU A 86 -4.11 4.99 -16.03
C LEU A 86 -4.13 3.48 -16.18
N SER A 87 -4.64 3.03 -17.33
CA SER A 87 -4.17 1.80 -17.88
C SER A 87 -2.68 2.06 -17.95
N ASN A 88 -1.89 1.43 -17.10
CA ASN A 88 -0.48 1.40 -17.40
C ASN A 88 -0.44 0.98 -18.87
N ALA A 89 0.38 1.58 -19.71
CA ALA A 89 0.70 0.96 -20.99
C ALA A 89 1.43 -0.40 -20.80
N LEU A 90 1.37 -0.99 -19.59
CA LEU A 90 1.68 -2.32 -19.14
C LEU A 90 0.42 -3.17 -18.81
N ASP A 91 -0.81 -2.64 -18.80
CA ASP A 91 -2.01 -3.37 -18.38
C ASP A 91 -2.56 -4.35 -19.42
N SER A 92 -1.98 -4.41 -20.63
CA SER A 92 -2.26 -5.51 -21.56
C SER A 92 -1.22 -6.64 -21.54
N VAL A 93 -0.14 -6.53 -20.75
CA VAL A 93 0.94 -7.54 -20.72
C VAL A 93 1.46 -7.86 -19.29
N ALA A 94 1.30 -6.98 -18.30
CA ALA A 94 1.76 -7.17 -16.92
C ALA A 94 0.64 -7.38 -15.88
N CYS A 95 -0.63 -7.10 -16.22
CA CYS A 95 -1.76 -7.23 -15.30
C CYS A 95 -2.18 -8.69 -15.02
N ALA A 96 -1.48 -9.68 -15.56
CA ALA A 96 -1.91 -11.07 -15.44
C ALA A 96 -1.63 -11.70 -14.07
N ASN A 97 -0.63 -11.21 -13.29
CA ASN A 97 -0.08 -12.01 -12.19
C ASN A 97 0.37 -11.21 -10.93
N ASN A 98 -0.03 -9.95 -10.75
CA ASN A 98 0.44 -9.14 -9.64
C ASN A 98 -0.58 -9.02 -8.49
N VAL A 99 -0.09 -8.95 -7.25
CA VAL A 99 -0.92 -8.70 -6.07
C VAL A 99 -0.94 -7.20 -5.81
N SER A 100 -2.12 -6.60 -5.71
CA SER A 100 -2.28 -5.18 -5.38
C SER A 100 -2.62 -4.99 -3.91
N TRP A 101 -2.30 -3.82 -3.37
CA TRP A 101 -2.70 -3.46 -2.02
C TRP A 101 -3.06 -1.99 -1.91
N GLU A 102 -3.95 -1.69 -0.97
CA GLU A 102 -4.40 -0.34 -0.66
C GLU A 102 -4.51 -0.13 0.84
N PHE A 103 -3.86 0.91 1.34
CA PHE A 103 -3.95 1.37 2.71
C PHE A 103 -4.83 2.62 2.79
N ARG A 104 -5.73 2.64 3.78
CA ARG A 104 -6.54 3.82 4.11
C ARG A 104 -6.63 3.99 5.61
N THR A 105 -6.66 5.23 6.08
CA THR A 105 -7.06 5.57 7.44
C THR A 105 -8.18 6.60 7.47
N ARG A 106 -9.10 6.48 8.43
CA ARG A 106 -10.22 7.42 8.59
C ARG A 106 -9.79 8.69 9.31
N LYS A 107 -9.11 9.61 8.62
CA LYS A 107 -8.63 10.91 9.14
C LYS A 107 -7.65 10.68 10.31
N ASP A 108 -6.44 11.23 10.24
CA ASP A 108 -5.48 11.02 11.34
C ASP A 108 -5.88 11.84 12.58
N VAL A 109 -6.83 11.31 13.36
CA VAL A 109 -7.39 11.99 14.52
C VAL A 109 -6.49 11.82 15.74
N ASN A 110 -5.61 10.80 15.77
CA ASN A 110 -4.86 10.41 16.97
C ASN A 110 -3.46 9.79 16.69
N GLY A 111 -2.80 10.12 15.57
CA GLY A 111 -1.50 9.52 15.23
C GLY A 111 -1.59 8.05 14.83
N GLN A 112 -2.73 7.64 14.25
CA GLN A 112 -2.97 6.26 13.81
C GLN A 112 -1.98 5.84 12.73
N ILE A 113 -1.56 6.78 11.88
CA ILE A 113 -0.56 6.51 10.84
C ILE A 113 0.81 6.26 11.46
N SER A 114 1.19 7.03 12.49
CA SER A 114 2.44 6.80 13.23
C SER A 114 2.44 5.45 13.97
N LEU A 115 1.30 5.03 14.51
CA LEU A 115 1.15 3.71 15.11
C LEU A 115 1.25 2.60 14.04
N ALA A 116 0.64 2.80 12.88
CA ALA A 116 0.72 1.87 11.76
C ALA A 116 2.16 1.77 11.23
N GLN A 117 2.87 2.89 11.14
CA GLN A 117 4.28 2.95 10.80
C GLN A 117 5.12 2.14 11.78
N LYS A 118 4.93 2.37 13.09
CA LYS A 118 5.62 1.60 14.13
C LYS A 118 5.34 0.10 14.00
N ALA A 119 4.07 -0.29 13.80
CA ALA A 119 3.68 -1.68 13.63
C ALA A 119 4.39 -2.32 12.42
N LEU A 120 4.39 -1.65 11.26
CA LEU A 120 5.09 -2.12 10.06
C LEU A 120 6.57 -2.40 10.36
N PHE A 121 7.28 -1.43 10.96
CA PHE A 121 8.69 -1.57 11.24
C PHE A 121 9.01 -2.64 12.29
N ASP A 122 8.14 -2.83 13.29
CA ASP A 122 8.34 -3.90 14.28
C ASP A 122 8.22 -5.29 13.64
N MET A 123 7.30 -5.49 12.70
CA MET A 123 7.25 -6.75 11.91
C MET A 123 8.42 -6.86 10.94
N ALA A 124 8.84 -5.76 10.31
CA ALA A 124 9.98 -5.77 9.40
C ALA A 124 11.28 -6.19 10.09
N LYS A 125 11.49 -5.83 11.36
CA LYS A 125 12.65 -6.28 12.17
C LYS A 125 12.70 -7.79 12.29
N LEU A 126 11.53 -8.45 12.33
CA LEU A 126 11.46 -9.90 12.32
C LEU A 126 12.00 -10.43 10.99
N LEU A 127 11.54 -9.91 9.85
CA LEU A 127 12.04 -10.32 8.53
C LEU A 127 13.55 -10.02 8.36
N GLU A 128 14.02 -8.88 8.86
CA GLU A 128 15.43 -8.51 8.87
C GLU A 128 16.28 -9.52 9.66
N ALA A 129 15.79 -10.01 10.81
CA ALA A 129 16.48 -11.05 11.58
C ALA A 129 16.61 -12.39 10.83
N TYR A 130 15.72 -12.66 9.87
CA TYR A 130 15.81 -13.79 8.94
C TYR A 130 16.61 -13.48 7.66
N GLY A 131 17.18 -12.28 7.54
CA GLY A 131 17.92 -11.84 6.36
C GLY A 131 17.05 -11.60 5.12
N LEU A 132 15.74 -11.38 5.31
CA LEU A 132 14.77 -11.21 4.23
C LEU A 132 14.45 -9.75 3.93
N ALA A 133 14.69 -8.85 4.87
CA ALA A 133 14.40 -7.43 4.74
C ALA A 133 15.59 -6.56 5.16
N VAL A 134 15.61 -5.34 4.62
CA VAL A 134 16.50 -4.25 5.04
C VAL A 134 15.61 -3.07 5.43
N ILE A 135 15.88 -2.48 6.59
CA ILE A 135 15.10 -1.35 7.10
C ILE A 135 15.91 -0.06 6.99
N ASP A 136 15.33 0.92 6.30
CA ASP A 136 15.83 2.30 6.25
C ASP A 136 14.91 3.21 7.07
N ASP A 137 15.30 4.48 7.28
CA ASP A 137 14.59 5.45 8.14
C ASP A 137 13.08 5.57 7.87
N ASN A 138 12.62 5.34 6.63
CA ASN A 138 11.21 5.47 6.26
C ASN A 138 10.66 4.32 5.40
N GLN A 139 11.42 3.24 5.17
CA GLN A 139 10.96 2.16 4.31
C GLN A 139 11.51 0.79 4.73
N VAL A 140 10.76 -0.24 4.40
CA VAL A 140 11.16 -1.63 4.48
C VAL A 140 11.41 -2.10 3.06
N ARG A 141 12.60 -2.67 2.79
CA ARG A 141 12.96 -3.26 1.51
C ARG A 141 13.01 -4.77 1.62
N ILE A 142 12.45 -5.47 0.64
CA ILE A 142 12.49 -6.92 0.48
C ILE A 142 12.89 -7.18 -0.97
N GLY A 143 14.17 -7.48 -1.20
CA GLY A 143 14.73 -7.50 -2.55
C GLY A 143 14.59 -6.14 -3.25
N GLU A 144 13.94 -6.14 -4.42
CA GLU A 144 13.64 -4.93 -5.20
C GLU A 144 12.32 -4.27 -4.79
N TRP A 145 11.45 -5.00 -4.10
CA TRP A 145 10.22 -4.44 -3.56
C TRP A 145 10.48 -3.63 -2.30
N SER A 146 9.71 -2.57 -2.11
CA SER A 146 9.74 -1.78 -0.88
C SER A 146 8.35 -1.35 -0.46
N LEU A 147 8.17 -1.05 0.82
CA LEU A 147 7.02 -0.36 1.37
C LEU A 147 7.50 0.69 2.36
N GLY A 148 7.07 1.94 2.19
CA GLY A 148 7.52 3.03 3.03
C GLY A 148 6.43 4.04 3.39
N PHE A 149 6.84 5.03 4.17
CA PHE A 149 6.01 6.16 4.55
C PHE A 149 6.61 7.45 4.00
N CYS A 150 5.76 8.34 3.49
CA CYS A 150 6.18 9.64 3.00
C CYS A 150 5.52 10.76 3.78
N LYS A 151 6.21 11.89 3.93
CA LYS A 151 5.65 13.12 4.53
C LYS A 151 4.86 13.96 3.52
N SER A 152 4.67 13.44 2.31
CA SER A 152 3.95 14.08 1.22
C SER A 152 2.49 13.60 1.20
N GLY A 153 1.59 14.45 0.71
CA GLY A 153 0.21 14.07 0.41
C GLY A 153 0.07 13.18 -0.84
N LEU A 154 1.12 13.09 -1.66
CA LEU A 154 1.23 12.30 -2.89
C LEU A 154 2.19 11.13 -2.68
N PRO A 155 1.73 10.01 -2.11
CA PRO A 155 2.58 8.83 -2.04
C PRO A 155 2.90 8.31 -3.44
N SER A 156 4.17 7.93 -3.66
CA SER A 156 4.52 7.12 -4.82
C SER A 156 3.98 5.70 -4.67
N THR A 157 4.12 4.88 -5.70
CA THR A 157 3.88 3.44 -5.59
C THR A 157 4.63 2.86 -4.41
N ASN A 158 3.94 2.00 -3.68
CA ASN A 158 4.36 1.40 -2.44
C ASN A 158 4.71 2.35 -1.28
N GLN A 159 4.10 3.53 -1.24
CA GLN A 159 4.21 4.43 -0.09
C GLN A 159 2.86 4.69 0.55
N ILE A 160 2.89 4.93 1.86
CA ILE A 160 1.76 5.41 2.65
C ILE A 160 2.03 6.86 3.05
N SER A 161 1.11 7.76 2.73
CA SER A 161 1.22 9.15 3.13
C SER A 161 0.96 9.33 4.62
N MET A 162 1.91 9.96 5.32
CA MET A 162 1.76 10.43 6.70
C MET A 162 0.76 11.58 6.83
N VAL A 163 0.31 12.15 5.71
CA VAL A 163 -0.54 13.33 5.67
C VAL A 163 -1.97 12.97 5.27
N SER A 164 -2.14 12.30 4.13
CA SER A 164 -3.46 11.88 3.68
C SER A 164 -3.92 10.60 4.37
N GLY A 165 -2.97 9.78 4.85
CA GLY A 165 -3.29 8.49 5.43
C GLY A 165 -3.73 7.45 4.39
N GLU A 166 -3.36 7.68 3.14
CA GLU A 166 -3.69 6.85 2.01
C GLU A 166 -2.40 6.37 1.34
N GLY A 167 -2.43 5.19 0.73
CA GLY A 167 -1.29 4.59 0.06
C GLY A 167 -1.71 3.39 -0.77
N ALA A 168 -0.96 3.08 -1.82
CA ALA A 168 -1.26 1.93 -2.67
C ALA A 168 0.01 1.39 -3.31
N GLY A 169 -0.04 0.14 -3.72
CA GLY A 169 1.11 -0.53 -4.26
C GLY A 169 0.84 -1.89 -4.86
N ILE A 170 1.93 -2.50 -5.34
CA ILE A 170 1.91 -3.74 -6.10
C ILE A 170 3.08 -4.61 -5.64
N VAL A 171 2.83 -5.91 -5.52
CA VAL A 171 3.83 -6.97 -5.40
C VAL A 171 3.83 -7.75 -6.70
N ASN A 172 4.98 -7.79 -7.37
CA ASN A 172 5.17 -8.58 -8.59
C ASN A 172 5.49 -10.04 -8.23
N THR A 173 5.27 -10.94 -9.17
CA THR A 173 5.66 -12.36 -9.01
C THR A 173 7.14 -12.55 -8.69
N ASP A 174 8.01 -11.74 -9.31
CA ASP A 174 9.46 -11.78 -9.11
C ASP A 174 9.90 -11.29 -7.71
N ASP A 175 9.04 -10.57 -6.99
CA ASP A 175 9.31 -10.11 -5.62
C ASP A 175 9.18 -11.25 -4.59
N GLY A 176 8.63 -12.38 -5.01
CA GLY A 176 8.46 -13.57 -4.18
C GLY A 176 7.39 -13.42 -3.09
N PRO A 177 7.33 -14.36 -2.12
CA PRO A 177 6.22 -14.43 -1.17
C PRO A 177 6.35 -13.48 0.03
N TRP A 178 7.54 -12.96 0.30
CA TRP A 178 7.84 -12.24 1.54
C TRP A 178 7.12 -10.89 1.67
N PRO A 179 6.96 -10.08 0.60
CA PRO A 179 6.13 -8.89 0.66
C PRO A 179 4.68 -9.19 1.03
N LEU A 180 4.11 -10.27 0.48
CA LEU A 180 2.75 -10.71 0.83
C LEU A 180 2.65 -11.05 2.32
N LEU A 181 3.61 -11.81 2.86
CA LEU A 181 3.61 -12.15 4.29
C LEU A 181 3.69 -10.88 5.16
N LEU A 182 4.54 -9.91 4.80
CA LEU A 182 4.60 -8.64 5.52
C LEU A 182 3.27 -7.89 5.46
N LEU A 183 2.64 -7.79 4.28
CA LEU A 183 1.36 -7.11 4.09
C LEU A 183 0.22 -7.79 4.88
N LEU A 184 0.15 -9.12 4.90
CA LEU A 184 -0.88 -9.85 5.65
C LEU A 184 -0.67 -9.73 7.16
N ALA A 185 0.59 -9.78 7.62
CA ALA A 185 0.91 -9.54 9.03
C ALA A 185 0.55 -8.11 9.42
N PHE A 186 0.85 -7.15 8.54
CA PHE A 186 0.51 -5.74 8.73
C PHE A 186 -1.00 -5.54 8.83
N LYS A 187 -1.77 -6.11 7.89
CA LYS A 187 -3.23 -6.11 7.88
C LYS A 187 -3.81 -6.58 9.23
N ARG A 188 -3.25 -7.64 9.82
CA ARG A 188 -3.68 -8.20 11.11
C ARG A 188 -3.35 -7.30 12.31
N GLN A 189 -2.24 -6.57 12.26
CA GLN A 189 -1.76 -5.73 13.37
C GLN A 189 -2.12 -4.25 13.23
N LEU A 190 -3.00 -3.90 12.29
CA LEU A 190 -3.35 -2.50 12.07
C LEU A 190 -4.00 -1.85 13.29
N PRO A 191 -3.63 -0.60 13.60
CA PRO A 191 -4.33 0.18 14.59
C PRO A 191 -5.82 0.37 14.24
N PRO A 192 -6.69 0.63 15.23
CA PRO A 192 -8.07 0.98 14.98
C PRO A 192 -8.17 2.16 14.00
N LEU A 193 -9.12 2.11 13.07
CA LEU A 193 -9.36 3.13 12.02
C LEU A 193 -8.41 3.08 10.81
N CYS A 194 -7.40 2.21 10.81
CA CYS A 194 -6.62 1.88 9.62
C CYS A 194 -7.19 0.61 8.96
N SER A 195 -7.09 0.54 7.63
CA SER A 195 -7.43 -0.64 6.84
C SER A 195 -6.39 -0.86 5.75
N LEU A 196 -6.02 -2.12 5.54
CA LEU A 196 -5.18 -2.57 4.43
C LEU A 196 -5.94 -3.65 3.68
N THR A 197 -6.25 -3.37 2.42
CA THR A 197 -6.80 -4.34 1.49
C THR A 197 -5.65 -4.89 0.65
N VAL A 198 -5.63 -6.20 0.45
CA VAL A 198 -4.70 -6.89 -0.44
C VAL A 198 -5.57 -7.69 -1.40
N ALA A 199 -5.32 -7.61 -2.70
CA ALA A 199 -6.13 -8.26 -3.72
C ALA A 199 -5.26 -9.06 -4.70
N SER A 200 -5.73 -10.23 -5.07
CA SER A 200 -5.13 -11.07 -6.11
C SER A 200 -5.21 -10.37 -7.49
N PRO A 201 -4.53 -10.90 -8.52
CA PRO A 201 -4.63 -10.35 -9.88
C PRO A 201 -6.07 -10.30 -10.41
N GLU A 202 -6.92 -11.21 -9.96
CA GLU A 202 -8.35 -11.28 -10.31
C GLU A 202 -9.20 -10.26 -9.53
N GLY A 203 -8.60 -9.44 -8.67
CA GLY A 203 -9.29 -8.47 -7.82
C GLY A 203 -10.00 -9.09 -6.62
N ILE A 204 -9.69 -10.35 -6.28
CA ILE A 204 -10.26 -11.04 -5.13
C ILE A 204 -9.47 -10.66 -3.88
N GLU A 205 -10.14 -10.24 -2.82
CA GLU A 205 -9.48 -9.90 -1.57
C GLU A 205 -8.75 -11.12 -0.97
N VAL A 206 -7.45 -10.95 -0.71
CA VAL A 206 -6.61 -11.91 -0.03
C VAL A 206 -6.84 -11.75 1.48
N SER A 207 -7.28 -12.84 2.11
CA SER A 207 -7.51 -12.85 3.56
C SER A 207 -6.19 -12.92 4.33
N ASP A 208 -6.21 -12.54 5.60
CA ASP A 208 -5.09 -12.75 6.52
C ASP A 208 -4.97 -14.22 6.97
N GLN A 209 -5.89 -15.11 6.54
CA GLN A 209 -5.86 -16.54 6.80
C GLN A 209 -5.03 -17.25 5.73
N LEU A 210 -3.70 -17.16 5.86
CA LEU A 210 -2.72 -17.64 4.86
C LEU A 210 -2.98 -19.07 4.34
N LYS A 211 -3.57 -19.96 5.15
CA LYS A 211 -3.93 -21.34 4.76
C LYS A 211 -4.94 -21.42 3.61
N LEU A 212 -5.77 -20.38 3.41
CA LEU A 212 -6.73 -20.28 2.33
C LEU A 212 -6.09 -19.75 1.04
N GLU A 213 -5.00 -19.00 1.17
CA GLU A 213 -4.37 -18.23 0.08
C GLU A 213 -3.26 -19.01 -0.65
N LYS A 214 -3.45 -20.33 -0.81
CA LYS A 214 -2.45 -21.22 -1.43
C LYS A 214 -2.15 -20.86 -2.88
N ASP A 215 -3.17 -20.39 -3.60
CA ASP A 215 -3.04 -20.05 -5.02
C ASP A 215 -2.21 -18.78 -5.20
N VAL A 216 -2.40 -17.79 -4.32
CA VAL A 216 -1.58 -16.56 -4.28
C VAL A 216 -0.13 -16.86 -3.90
N LEU A 217 0.11 -17.79 -2.97
CA LEU A 217 1.48 -18.23 -2.66
C LEU A 217 2.16 -18.91 -3.85
N ARG A 218 1.44 -19.75 -4.60
CA ARG A 218 1.96 -20.39 -5.81
C ARG A 218 2.26 -19.38 -6.91
N LEU A 219 1.41 -18.37 -7.06
CA LEU A 219 1.63 -17.24 -7.96
C LEU A 219 2.96 -16.52 -7.67
N LEU A 220 3.29 -16.34 -6.39
CA LEU A 220 4.55 -15.73 -5.92
C LEU A 220 5.71 -16.74 -5.80
N GLY A 221 5.64 -17.89 -6.48
CA GLY A 221 6.72 -18.87 -6.55
C GLY A 221 7.00 -19.62 -5.24
N SER A 222 5.98 -19.79 -4.39
CA SER A 222 6.12 -20.40 -3.07
C SER A 222 4.96 -21.33 -2.70
N ASP A 223 5.04 -21.90 -1.50
CA ASP A 223 4.00 -22.73 -0.90
C ASP A 223 3.98 -22.56 0.63
N LEU A 224 2.99 -23.17 1.29
CA LEU A 224 2.81 -23.06 2.73
C LEU A 224 3.98 -23.59 3.55
N GLU A 225 4.67 -24.65 3.09
CA GLU A 225 5.77 -25.25 3.85
C GLU A 225 7.02 -24.37 3.75
N ARG A 226 7.28 -23.78 2.58
CA ARG A 226 8.40 -22.86 2.38
C ARG A 226 8.26 -21.59 3.20
N VAL A 227 7.05 -21.03 3.31
CA VAL A 227 6.82 -19.79 4.07
C VAL A 227 6.59 -20.02 5.56
N ARG A 228 6.35 -21.27 5.97
CA ARG A 228 5.94 -21.63 7.34
C ARG A 228 6.81 -21.00 8.44
N PRO A 229 8.16 -21.06 8.41
CA PRO A 229 8.95 -20.52 9.51
C PRO A 229 8.70 -19.03 9.76
N ILE A 230 8.56 -18.27 8.69
CA ILE A 230 8.29 -16.82 8.75
C ILE A 230 6.81 -16.56 9.07
N ALA A 231 5.89 -17.34 8.49
CA ALA A 231 4.47 -17.21 8.75
C ALA A 231 4.11 -17.50 10.21
N GLU A 232 4.76 -18.49 10.85
CA GLU A 232 4.59 -18.77 12.27
C GLU A 232 5.18 -17.64 13.13
N ALA A 233 6.35 -17.12 12.77
CA ALA A 233 6.97 -16.01 13.49
C ALA A 233 6.17 -14.70 13.39
N LEU A 234 5.49 -14.46 12.27
CA LEU A 234 4.58 -13.32 12.07
C LEU A 234 3.16 -13.55 12.61
N ASP A 235 2.92 -14.67 13.30
CA ASP A 235 1.60 -15.08 13.81
C ASP A 235 0.53 -15.18 12.70
N LEU A 236 0.94 -15.47 11.46
CA LEU A 236 0.06 -15.79 10.33
C LEU A 236 -0.40 -17.24 10.35
N MET A 237 0.36 -18.11 11.02
CA MET A 237 0.05 -19.53 11.19
C MET A 237 0.35 -19.98 12.63
N PRO A 238 -0.42 -20.93 13.18
CA PRO A 238 -0.09 -21.51 14.48
C PRO A 238 1.19 -22.33 14.36
N VAL A 239 2.04 -22.24 15.39
CA VAL A 239 3.27 -23.01 15.50
C VAL A 239 2.95 -24.51 15.40
N LYS A 240 3.64 -25.21 14.49
CA LYS A 240 3.51 -26.65 14.36
C LYS A 240 4.04 -27.33 15.61
N ILE A 241 3.16 -27.97 16.38
CA ILE A 241 3.56 -28.82 17.51
C ILE A 241 4.21 -30.08 16.92
N ASP A 242 5.51 -30.25 17.17
CA ASP A 242 6.22 -31.45 16.78
C ASP A 242 5.99 -32.55 17.84
N LEU A 243 5.03 -33.44 17.55
CA LEU A 243 4.69 -34.57 18.43
C LEU A 243 5.86 -35.55 18.62
N ASN A 244 6.91 -35.46 17.81
CA ASN A 244 8.12 -36.30 17.93
C ASN A 244 9.13 -35.74 18.95
N GLN A 245 8.95 -34.50 19.43
CA GLN A 245 9.72 -33.96 20.55
C GLN A 245 9.04 -34.16 21.91
N SER A 246 7.81 -34.69 21.92
CA SER A 246 7.08 -35.09 23.13
C SER A 246 7.19 -36.59 23.43
N SER A 247 8.39 -37.15 23.31
CA SER A 247 8.76 -38.36 24.05
C SER A 247 9.78 -37.98 25.12
N PRO A 248 9.37 -37.88 26.40
CA PRO A 248 10.34 -37.99 27.48
C PRO A 248 10.81 -39.45 27.47
N ASP A 249 11.92 -39.69 26.77
CA ASP A 249 12.61 -40.96 26.89
C ASP A 249 12.98 -41.17 28.36
N SER A 250 12.65 -42.36 28.81
CA SER A 250 12.63 -42.78 30.19
C SER A 250 14.05 -42.85 30.75
N GLN A 251 14.33 -42.19 31.88
CA GLN A 251 15.34 -42.65 32.85
C GLN A 251 15.27 -41.87 34.17
N ASN A 252 14.50 -42.41 35.13
CA ASN A 252 15.08 -42.90 36.38
C ASN A 252 13.97 -43.52 37.25
N TYR A 253 13.98 -44.85 37.31
CA TYR A 253 13.46 -45.61 38.44
C TYR A 253 14.29 -45.24 39.69
N TYR A 254 13.63 -45.07 40.84
CA TYR A 254 13.71 -45.97 42.00
C TYR A 254 13.16 -45.30 43.28
N PHE A 255 12.26 -46.05 43.93
CA PHE A 255 11.81 -46.09 45.33
C PHE A 255 11.55 -44.79 46.11
#